data_AF-A0A2V6BS38-F1
#
_entry.id   AF-A0A2V6BS38-F1
#
_cell.length_a   1.000
_cell.length_b   1.000
_cell.length_c   1.000
_cell.angle_alpha   90.00
_cell.angle_beta   90.00
_cell.angle_gamma   90.00
#
_symmetry.space_group_name_H-M   'P 1'
#
loop_
_entity.id
_entity.type
_entity.pdbx_description
1 polymer ?
#
loop_
_entity_poly.entity_id
_entity_poly.type
_entity_poly.pdbx_seq_one_letter_code
_entity_poly.pdbx_strand_id
1 'polypeptide(L)'
;MKTKLSLHPFARPVVFRTGVGTRVLVRGNNFKLAALLVALLSVGAARALASDPVGVYALVDKVVFEPNETNPERVQIRGAFAIAEGYGYTYKKAERGYLYYKVNPDKPKACRNEWADLKAVAGTGQIVAFGSRYGDKGTLRKTDAKPETPDVYPVAMGLTKVKEGKDYEPLTQLAKLRDSKAKNKSAPAQPKN
;
A
#
# COMPACT_ATOMS: atom_id res chain seq x y z
N MET A 1 67.05 50.63 31.92
CA MET A 1 66.13 50.84 33.08
C MET A 1 65.48 49.50 33.37
N LYS A 2 65.88 48.78 34.43
CA LYS A 2 65.22 48.76 35.77
C LYS A 2 63.69 48.63 35.60
N THR A 3 62.96 47.62 36.08
CA THR A 3 63.07 46.97 37.40
C THR A 3 62.11 45.76 37.53
N LYS A 4 62.57 44.73 38.26
CA LYS A 4 61.87 43.87 39.25
C LYS A 4 60.53 43.18 38.92
N LEU A 5 60.44 41.84 38.91
CA LEU A 5 60.48 40.87 40.04
C LEU A 5 59.16 40.81 40.83
N SER A 6 58.45 39.68 40.75
CA SER A 6 57.85 39.02 41.94
C SER A 6 57.32 37.60 41.61
N LEU A 7 58.05 36.58 42.06
CA LEU A 7 57.52 35.25 42.41
C LEU A 7 56.77 35.37 43.73
N HIS A 8 55.62 34.71 43.92
CA HIS A 8 55.08 34.24 45.22
C HIS A 8 53.92 33.23 44.95
N PRO A 9 53.46 32.42 45.92
CA PRO A 9 53.93 31.05 46.13
C PRO A 9 52.82 30.00 45.96
N PHE A 10 53.20 28.76 45.63
CA PHE A 10 52.31 27.60 45.77
C PHE A 10 52.09 27.29 47.26
N ALA A 11 50.87 27.51 47.75
CA ALA A 11 50.42 27.00 49.04
C ALA A 11 49.25 26.01 48.81
N ARG A 12 49.48 24.74 49.12
CA ARG A 12 48.43 23.73 49.27
C ARG A 12 47.78 23.88 50.64
N PRO A 13 46.47 23.61 50.74
CA PRO A 13 46.01 22.81 51.87
C PRO A 13 45.15 21.64 51.39
N VAL A 14 45.55 20.43 51.80
CA VAL A 14 44.67 19.28 51.90
C VAL A 14 44.20 19.24 53.35
N VAL A 15 42.91 19.44 53.61
CA VAL A 15 42.27 18.98 54.85
C VAL A 15 40.93 18.35 54.51
N PHE A 16 40.89 17.05 54.79
CA PHE A 16 39.74 16.17 54.84
C PHE A 16 38.60 16.78 55.67
N ARG A 17 37.37 16.72 55.18
CA ARG A 17 36.17 16.85 56.02
C ARG A 17 35.21 15.71 55.70
N THR A 18 35.23 14.71 56.56
CA THR A 18 34.21 13.66 56.66
C THR A 18 32.89 14.30 57.07
N GLY A 19 31.89 14.22 56.21
CA GLY A 19 30.51 14.59 56.52
C GLY A 19 29.57 13.53 55.94
N VAL A 20 29.11 12.62 56.81
CA VAL A 20 28.02 11.69 56.52
C VAL A 20 26.74 12.52 56.38
N GLY A 21 26.39 12.84 55.14
CA GLY A 21 25.12 13.47 54.79
C GLY A 21 24.07 12.41 54.50
N THR A 22 23.08 12.31 55.37
CA THR A 22 21.88 11.48 55.25
C THR A 22 21.21 11.73 53.89
N ARG A 23 21.08 10.69 53.06
CA ARG A 23 20.24 10.78 51.86
C ARG A 23 18.79 10.94 52.31
N VAL A 24 18.25 12.13 52.17
CA VAL A 24 16.79 12.33 52.19
C VAL A 24 16.25 11.55 51.00
N LEU A 25 15.61 10.41 51.27
CA LEU A 25 14.76 9.74 50.31
C LEU A 25 13.59 10.70 50.04
N VAL A 26 13.72 11.51 49.00
CA VAL A 26 12.59 12.19 48.40
C VAL A 26 11.63 11.09 47.96
N ARG A 27 10.55 10.90 48.73
CA ARG A 27 9.42 10.05 48.35
C ARG A 27 8.71 10.77 47.21
N GLY A 28 9.34 10.73 46.04
CA GLY A 28 8.88 11.37 44.81
C GLY A 28 7.51 10.83 44.45
N ASN A 29 6.61 11.74 44.14
CA ASN A 29 5.23 11.46 43.78
C ASN A 29 5.18 10.79 42.39
N ASN A 30 5.57 9.51 42.33
CA ASN A 30 5.67 8.68 41.13
C ASN A 30 4.35 8.59 40.35
N PHE A 31 3.23 8.91 40.99
CA PHE A 31 1.91 9.01 40.37
C PHE A 31 1.83 10.06 39.27
N LYS A 32 2.54 11.20 39.38
CA LYS A 32 2.49 12.25 38.35
C LYS A 32 3.29 11.86 37.09
N LEU A 33 4.42 11.16 37.26
CA LEU A 33 5.18 10.62 36.13
C LEU A 33 4.46 9.43 35.47
N ALA A 34 3.85 8.55 36.26
CA ALA A 34 3.07 7.43 35.75
C ALA A 34 1.83 7.91 34.98
N ALA A 35 1.13 8.93 35.49
CA ALA A 35 -0.01 9.54 34.80
C ALA A 35 0.39 10.20 33.47
N LEU A 36 1.57 10.84 33.40
CA LEU A 36 2.08 11.43 32.16
C LEU A 36 2.42 10.35 31.12
N LEU A 37 3.01 9.22 31.53
CA LEU A 37 3.31 8.08 30.66
C LEU A 37 2.04 7.41 30.11
N VAL A 38 1.00 7.25 30.93
CA VAL A 38 -0.30 6.71 30.49
C VAL A 38 -1.01 7.68 29.54
N ALA A 39 -0.90 9.00 29.76
CA ALA A 39 -1.44 10.03 28.86
C ALA A 39 -0.71 10.06 27.50
N LEU A 40 0.61 9.84 27.48
CA LEU A 40 1.41 9.74 26.25
C LEU A 40 1.11 8.45 25.45
N LEU A 41 0.80 7.35 26.13
CA LEU A 41 0.40 6.08 25.50
C LEU A 41 -1.05 6.09 24.97
N SER A 42 -1.85 7.08 25.35
CA SER A 42 -3.25 7.23 24.91
C SER A 42 -3.43 8.26 23.79
N VAL A 43 -2.34 8.85 23.28
CA VAL A 43 -2.34 9.44 21.93
C VAL A 43 -2.46 8.27 20.96
N GLY A 44 -3.71 7.99 20.60
CA GLY A 44 -4.14 6.77 19.97
C GLY A 44 -3.31 6.40 18.74
N ALA A 45 -3.31 5.11 18.44
CA ALA A 45 -3.02 4.57 17.13
C ALA A 45 -3.92 5.25 16.10
N ALA A 46 -3.54 6.46 15.66
CA ALA A 46 -3.99 6.99 14.40
C ALA A 46 -3.64 5.91 13.39
N ARG A 47 -4.65 5.21 12.87
CA ARG A 47 -4.46 4.34 11.73
C ARG A 47 -3.83 5.22 10.69
N ALA A 48 -2.52 5.04 10.45
CA ALA A 48 -1.82 5.77 9.43
C ALA A 48 -2.64 5.56 8.16
N LEU A 49 -3.31 6.63 7.70
CA LEU A 49 -3.80 6.72 6.34
C LEU A 49 -2.55 6.76 5.48
N ALA A 50 -1.95 5.58 5.30
CA ALA A 50 -0.87 5.39 4.37
C ALA A 50 -1.42 5.87 3.04
N SER A 51 -0.71 6.82 2.43
CA SER A 51 -1.02 7.29 1.09
C SER A 51 -1.35 6.09 0.21
N ASP A 52 -2.48 6.14 -0.49
CA ASP A 52 -2.88 5.10 -1.42
C ASP A 52 -2.60 5.59 -2.85
N PRO A 53 -1.43 5.27 -3.42
CA PRO A 53 -1.07 5.64 -4.78
C PRO A 53 -1.67 4.70 -5.85
N VAL A 54 -2.48 3.69 -5.47
CA VAL A 54 -2.93 2.63 -6.41
C VAL A 54 -3.93 3.17 -7.42
N GLY A 55 -3.70 2.86 -8.70
CA GLY A 55 -4.62 3.23 -9.78
C GLY A 55 -5.77 2.25 -9.95
N VAL A 56 -5.46 0.96 -9.92
CA VAL A 56 -6.42 -0.11 -10.20
C VAL A 56 -6.23 -1.25 -9.20
N TYR A 57 -7.31 -1.59 -8.49
CA TYR A 57 -7.44 -2.88 -7.84
C TYR A 57 -8.20 -3.84 -8.75
N ALA A 58 -7.69 -5.05 -8.92
CA ALA A 58 -8.26 -6.03 -9.83
C ALA A 58 -8.39 -7.42 -9.20
N LEU A 59 -9.55 -8.03 -9.43
CA LEU A 59 -9.75 -9.47 -9.32
C LEU A 59 -9.68 -10.06 -10.72
N VAL A 60 -8.55 -10.68 -11.06
CA VAL A 60 -8.28 -11.15 -12.41
C VAL A 60 -8.85 -12.55 -12.62
N ASP A 61 -9.75 -12.67 -13.59
CA ASP A 61 -10.37 -13.94 -13.98
C ASP A 61 -9.61 -14.62 -15.12
N LYS A 62 -9.18 -13.84 -16.12
CA LYS A 62 -8.46 -14.34 -17.30
C LYS A 62 -7.60 -13.24 -17.90
N VAL A 63 -6.44 -13.63 -18.43
CA VAL A 63 -5.57 -12.77 -19.24
C VAL A 63 -5.47 -13.35 -20.65
N VAL A 64 -5.68 -12.52 -21.66
CA VAL A 64 -5.57 -12.88 -23.08
C VAL A 64 -4.46 -12.02 -23.70
N PHE A 65 -3.50 -12.68 -24.32
CA PHE A 65 -2.37 -12.05 -25.00
C PHE A 65 -2.60 -11.99 -26.49
N GLU A 66 -2.24 -10.86 -27.09
CA GLU A 66 -2.30 -10.64 -28.53
C GLU A 66 -0.96 -10.06 -29.04
N PRO A 67 -0.48 -10.49 -30.22
CA PRO A 67 -1.07 -11.53 -31.07
C PRO A 67 -0.91 -12.95 -30.49
N ASN A 68 0.02 -13.16 -29.56
CA ASN A 68 0.27 -14.45 -28.91
C ASN A 68 0.95 -14.27 -27.55
N GLU A 69 1.15 -15.37 -26.82
CA GLU A 69 1.77 -15.35 -25.48
C GLU A 69 3.30 -15.15 -25.51
N THR A 70 3.97 -15.44 -26.63
CA THR A 70 5.44 -15.37 -26.74
C THR A 70 5.93 -13.92 -26.91
N ASN A 71 5.24 -13.13 -27.72
CA ASN A 71 5.53 -11.71 -27.91
C ASN A 71 4.25 -10.88 -27.87
N PRO A 72 3.65 -10.69 -26.68
CA PRO A 72 2.43 -9.92 -26.56
C PRO A 72 2.71 -8.43 -26.78
N GLU A 73 1.89 -7.82 -27.64
CA GLU A 73 1.83 -6.39 -27.91
C GLU A 73 0.58 -5.74 -27.29
N ARG A 74 -0.45 -6.55 -27.05
CA ARG A 74 -1.68 -6.14 -26.39
C ARG A 74 -2.13 -7.20 -25.40
N VAL A 75 -2.90 -6.76 -24.40
CA VAL A 75 -3.46 -7.63 -23.38
C VAL A 75 -4.90 -7.26 -23.08
N GLN A 76 -5.77 -8.26 -22.99
CA GLN A 76 -7.07 -8.13 -22.35
C GLN A 76 -7.00 -8.74 -20.95
N ILE A 77 -7.22 -7.90 -19.93
CA ILE A 77 -7.32 -8.34 -18.54
C ILE A 77 -8.81 -8.39 -18.22
N ARG A 78 -9.36 -9.60 -18.08
CA ARG A 78 -10.78 -9.83 -17.79
C ARG A 78 -10.95 -10.12 -16.32
N GLY A 79 -11.96 -9.52 -15.69
CA GLY A 79 -12.14 -9.65 -14.24
C GLY A 79 -13.14 -8.67 -13.66
N ALA A 80 -12.92 -8.32 -12.40
CA ALA A 80 -13.59 -7.20 -11.73
C ALA A 80 -12.56 -6.15 -11.31
N PHE A 81 -12.92 -4.88 -11.40
CA PHE A 81 -12.00 -3.76 -11.24
C PHE A 81 -12.62 -2.66 -10.39
N ALA A 82 -11.86 -2.15 -9.42
CA ALA A 82 -12.11 -0.88 -8.77
C ALA A 82 -11.03 0.11 -9.23
N ILE A 83 -11.43 1.19 -9.90
CA ILE A 83 -10.53 2.14 -10.57
C ILE A 83 -10.58 3.47 -9.83
N ALA A 84 -9.43 4.02 -9.46
CA ALA A 84 -9.35 5.30 -8.77
C ALA A 84 -9.99 6.43 -9.61
N GLU A 85 -10.62 7.40 -8.97
CA GLU A 85 -11.28 8.52 -9.68
C GLU A 85 -10.36 9.73 -9.93
N GLY A 86 -9.11 9.67 -9.46
CA GLY A 86 -8.16 10.77 -9.51
C GLY A 86 -7.64 11.08 -8.11
N TYR A 87 -7.49 12.36 -7.78
CA TYR A 87 -6.98 12.79 -6.49
C TYR A 87 -7.89 12.36 -5.32
N GLY A 88 -7.29 11.99 -4.19
CA GLY A 88 -8.00 11.56 -2.98
C GLY A 88 -7.93 10.05 -2.76
N TYR A 89 -8.96 9.50 -2.11
CA TYR A 89 -9.02 8.08 -1.72
C TYR A 89 -10.22 7.35 -2.35
N THR A 90 -10.90 7.98 -3.31
CA THR A 90 -12.11 7.41 -3.91
C THR A 90 -11.78 6.49 -5.10
N TYR A 91 -12.64 5.49 -5.25
CA TYR A 91 -12.63 4.54 -6.34
C TYR A 91 -14.03 4.47 -6.92
N LYS A 92 -14.12 4.29 -8.23
CA LYS A 92 -15.36 3.83 -8.85
C LYS A 92 -15.79 2.52 -8.22
N LYS A 93 -17.10 2.31 -8.18
CA LYS A 93 -17.69 1.05 -7.78
C LYS A 93 -17.03 -0.10 -8.55
N ALA A 94 -16.69 -1.17 -7.84
CA ALA A 94 -16.09 -2.34 -8.42
C ALA A 94 -17.07 -2.98 -9.41
N GLU A 95 -16.63 -3.18 -10.64
CA GLU A 95 -17.46 -3.65 -11.73
C GLU A 95 -16.75 -4.73 -12.55
N ARG A 96 -17.55 -5.66 -13.10
CA ARG A 96 -17.06 -6.74 -13.97
C ARG A 96 -16.94 -6.24 -15.40
N GLY A 97 -15.85 -6.64 -16.06
CA GLY A 97 -15.59 -6.27 -17.44
C GLY A 97 -14.19 -6.68 -17.86
N TYR A 98 -13.59 -5.89 -18.73
CA TYR A 98 -12.19 -6.04 -19.08
C TYR A 98 -11.49 -4.70 -19.32
N LEU A 99 -10.20 -4.69 -19.05
CA LEU A 99 -9.29 -3.62 -19.44
C LEU A 99 -8.49 -4.11 -20.64
N TYR A 100 -8.32 -3.25 -21.65
CA TYR A 100 -7.62 -3.60 -22.89
C TYR A 100 -6.50 -2.62 -23.13
N TYR A 101 -5.27 -3.14 -23.13
CA TYR A 101 -4.07 -2.34 -23.20
C TYR A 101 -3.16 -2.75 -24.33
N LYS A 102 -2.41 -1.78 -24.84
CA LYS A 102 -1.20 -1.96 -25.64
C LYS A 102 0.03 -1.73 -24.77
N VAL A 103 1.16 -2.27 -25.22
CA VAL A 103 2.46 -2.04 -24.58
C VAL A 103 2.71 -0.54 -24.44
N ASN A 104 3.19 -0.13 -23.26
CA ASN A 104 3.75 1.20 -23.06
C ASN A 104 5.11 1.28 -23.77
N PRO A 105 5.28 2.16 -24.77
CA PRO A 105 6.52 2.24 -25.56
C PRO A 105 7.74 2.63 -24.72
N ASP A 106 7.54 3.35 -23.61
CA ASP A 106 8.63 3.79 -22.73
C ASP A 106 9.10 2.66 -21.79
N LYS A 107 8.24 1.67 -21.54
CA LYS A 107 8.48 0.61 -20.55
C LYS A 107 8.05 -0.79 -21.04
N PRO A 108 8.47 -1.24 -22.23
CA PRO A 108 7.92 -2.45 -22.86
C PRO A 108 8.21 -3.72 -22.07
N LYS A 109 9.40 -3.82 -21.48
CA LYS A 109 9.79 -4.98 -20.64
C LYS A 109 8.95 -5.06 -19.37
N ALA A 110 8.70 -3.93 -18.72
CA ALA A 110 7.90 -3.88 -17.50
C ALA A 110 6.44 -4.26 -17.78
N CYS A 111 5.86 -3.82 -18.90
CA CYS A 111 4.53 -4.27 -19.32
C CYS A 111 4.46 -5.80 -19.40
N ARG A 112 5.38 -6.43 -20.14
CA ARG A 112 5.37 -7.88 -20.35
C ARG A 112 5.58 -8.67 -19.06
N ASN A 113 6.43 -8.17 -18.16
CA ASN A 113 6.62 -8.77 -16.84
C ASN A 113 5.34 -8.70 -16.00
N GLU A 114 4.73 -7.51 -15.85
CA GLU A 114 3.48 -7.38 -15.08
C GLU A 114 2.33 -8.18 -15.72
N TRP A 115 2.29 -8.28 -17.04
CA TRP A 115 1.32 -9.09 -17.77
C TRP A 115 1.48 -10.59 -17.47
N ALA A 116 2.72 -11.07 -17.38
CA ALA A 116 3.01 -12.43 -16.94
C ALA A 116 2.57 -12.66 -15.48
N ASP A 117 2.81 -11.69 -14.60
CA ASP A 117 2.35 -11.76 -13.20
C ASP A 117 0.82 -11.77 -13.10
N LEU A 118 0.13 -10.95 -13.89
CA LEU A 118 -1.34 -10.95 -14.03
C LEU A 118 -1.84 -12.32 -14.49
N LYS A 119 -1.17 -12.94 -15.47
CA LYS A 119 -1.50 -14.29 -15.95
C LYS A 119 -1.33 -15.33 -14.85
N ALA A 120 -0.26 -15.24 -14.06
CA ALA A 120 0.03 -16.17 -12.97
C ALA A 120 -1.01 -16.12 -11.83
N VAL A 121 -1.65 -14.97 -11.61
CA VAL A 121 -2.71 -14.83 -10.58
C VAL A 121 -4.12 -15.04 -11.12
N ALA A 122 -4.30 -15.10 -12.45
CA ALA A 122 -5.62 -15.18 -13.06
C ALA A 122 -6.39 -16.43 -12.59
N GLY A 123 -7.63 -16.23 -12.15
CA GLY A 123 -8.52 -17.31 -11.69
C GLY A 123 -8.25 -17.82 -10.26
N THR A 124 -7.21 -17.32 -9.58
CA THR A 124 -6.88 -17.74 -8.20
C THR A 124 -7.76 -17.11 -7.13
N GLY A 125 -8.45 -16.01 -7.46
CA GLY A 125 -9.20 -15.22 -6.50
C GLY A 125 -8.37 -14.18 -5.73
N GLN A 126 -7.06 -14.10 -6.00
CA GLN A 126 -6.16 -13.08 -5.44
C GLN A 126 -6.48 -11.70 -6.03
N ILE A 127 -6.71 -10.71 -5.16
CA ILE A 127 -6.80 -9.30 -5.58
C ILE A 127 -5.38 -8.75 -5.77
N VAL A 128 -5.17 -8.03 -6.87
CA VAL A 128 -3.91 -7.36 -7.18
C VAL A 128 -4.10 -5.85 -7.33
N ALA A 129 -3.02 -5.11 -7.16
CA ALA A 129 -2.95 -3.66 -7.37
C ALA A 129 -1.88 -3.33 -8.41
N PHE A 130 -2.20 -2.44 -9.34
CA PHE A 130 -1.27 -1.91 -10.34
C PHE A 130 -1.68 -0.51 -10.78
N GLY A 131 -0.81 0.15 -11.55
CA GLY A 131 -1.03 1.51 -12.03
C GLY A 131 -0.94 2.57 -10.94
N SER A 132 -0.95 3.82 -11.37
CA SER A 132 -0.94 4.98 -10.48
C SER A 132 -2.31 5.63 -10.44
N ARG A 133 -2.74 6.03 -9.24
CA ARG A 133 -3.93 6.87 -9.04
C ARG A 133 -3.90 8.14 -9.90
N TYR A 134 -2.72 8.75 -10.01
CA TYR A 134 -2.53 10.07 -10.63
C TYR A 134 -2.27 10.03 -12.14
N GLY A 135 -2.18 8.84 -12.73
CA GLY A 135 -1.98 8.65 -14.16
C GLY A 135 -3.22 8.10 -14.86
N ASP A 136 -3.09 7.89 -16.17
CA ASP A 136 -4.08 7.15 -16.94
C ASP A 136 -4.19 5.71 -16.43
N LYS A 137 -5.42 5.20 -16.34
CA LYS A 137 -5.72 3.85 -15.84
C LYS A 137 -6.39 2.98 -16.91
N GLY A 138 -6.64 3.54 -18.10
CA GLY A 138 -7.42 2.93 -19.16
C GLY A 138 -8.93 2.91 -18.90
N THR A 139 -9.66 2.37 -19.87
CA THR A 139 -11.12 2.32 -19.86
C THR A 139 -11.63 0.93 -19.48
N LEU A 140 -12.47 0.86 -18.45
CA LEU A 140 -13.22 -0.35 -18.14
C LEU A 140 -14.28 -0.60 -19.22
N ARG A 141 -14.13 -1.68 -19.97
CA ARG A 141 -15.05 -2.11 -21.03
C ARG A 141 -15.98 -3.20 -20.50
N LYS A 142 -17.23 -3.22 -20.99
CA LYS A 142 -18.18 -4.30 -20.68
C LYS A 142 -17.67 -5.64 -21.20
N THR A 143 -18.03 -6.74 -20.54
CA THR A 143 -17.51 -8.10 -20.83
C THR A 143 -17.68 -8.55 -22.28
N ASP A 144 -18.75 -8.11 -22.94
CA ASP A 144 -19.18 -8.43 -24.31
C ASP A 144 -18.76 -7.39 -25.35
N ALA A 145 -18.22 -6.24 -24.93
CA ALA A 145 -17.76 -5.21 -25.85
C ALA A 145 -16.59 -5.73 -26.70
N LYS A 146 -16.55 -5.35 -27.98
CA LYS A 146 -15.44 -5.72 -28.88
C LYS A 146 -14.13 -5.04 -28.42
N PRO A 147 -12.99 -5.75 -28.39
CA PRO A 147 -11.71 -5.20 -27.95
C PRO A 147 -11.11 -4.31 -29.03
N GLU A 148 -11.56 -3.07 -29.07
CA GLU A 148 -11.05 -2.03 -29.96
C GLU A 148 -10.34 -0.94 -29.14
N THR A 149 -9.51 -0.15 -29.83
CA THR A 149 -8.84 1.05 -29.29
C THR A 149 -8.12 0.80 -27.94
N PRO A 150 -7.03 0.00 -27.92
CA PRO A 150 -6.33 -0.32 -26.67
C PRO A 150 -5.72 0.92 -26.01
N ASP A 151 -5.88 1.03 -24.70
CA ASP A 151 -5.27 2.08 -23.87
C ASP A 151 -3.77 1.79 -23.66
N VAL A 152 -2.95 2.78 -23.31
CA VAL A 152 -1.55 2.52 -22.93
C VAL A 152 -1.51 1.84 -21.55
N TYR A 153 -0.74 0.75 -21.41
CA TYR A 153 -0.64 0.05 -20.13
C TYR A 153 0.01 0.93 -19.04
N PRO A 154 -0.61 1.09 -17.86
CA PRO A 154 -0.21 2.07 -16.86
C PRO A 154 0.90 1.53 -15.95
N VAL A 155 2.12 1.38 -16.46
CA VAL A 155 3.27 0.94 -15.64
C VAL A 155 3.63 2.00 -14.59
N ALA A 156 3.47 1.65 -13.32
CA ALA A 156 3.79 2.50 -12.18
C ALA A 156 4.80 1.82 -11.24
N MET A 157 4.38 1.39 -10.04
CA MET A 157 5.25 0.79 -9.02
C MET A 157 5.37 -0.73 -9.10
N GLY A 158 4.93 -1.34 -10.22
CA GLY A 158 4.81 -2.78 -10.35
C GLY A 158 3.43 -3.30 -9.93
N LEU A 159 3.20 -4.58 -10.24
CA LEU A 159 2.04 -5.32 -9.76
C LEU A 159 2.28 -5.85 -8.35
N THR A 160 1.30 -5.70 -7.48
CA THR A 160 1.37 -6.20 -6.10
C THR A 160 0.18 -7.06 -5.75
N LYS A 161 0.40 -8.13 -4.99
CA LYS A 161 -0.67 -8.93 -4.39
C LYS A 161 -1.18 -8.21 -3.14
N VAL A 162 -2.49 -8.03 -3.06
CA VAL A 162 -3.13 -7.27 -1.98
C VAL A 162 -3.68 -8.24 -0.95
N LYS A 163 -3.35 -8.01 0.32
CA LYS A 163 -4.03 -8.67 1.43
C LYS A 163 -5.38 -7.98 1.64
N GLU A 164 -6.45 -8.76 1.63
CA GLU A 164 -7.80 -8.24 1.87
C GLU A 164 -7.93 -7.64 3.28
N GLY A 165 -8.25 -6.35 3.32
CA GLY A 165 -8.72 -5.67 4.53
C GLY A 165 -10.24 -5.70 4.60
N LYS A 166 -10.79 -5.88 5.80
CA LYS A 166 -12.26 -5.87 6.02
C LYS A 166 -12.87 -4.47 5.97
N ASP A 167 -12.04 -3.44 6.11
CA ASP A 167 -12.49 -2.05 6.31
C ASP A 167 -12.05 -1.13 5.16
N TYR A 168 -11.85 -1.67 3.96
CA TYR A 168 -11.42 -0.88 2.81
C TYR A 168 -12.26 -1.17 1.57
N GLU A 169 -13.08 -0.17 1.20
CA GLU A 169 -14.20 -0.32 0.28
C GLU A 169 -13.86 -1.05 -1.04
N PRO A 170 -12.88 -0.62 -1.85
CA PRO A 170 -12.62 -1.25 -3.15
C PRO A 170 -12.30 -2.75 -3.01
N LEU A 171 -11.60 -3.15 -1.95
CA LEU A 171 -11.28 -4.57 -1.70
C LEU A 171 -12.52 -5.35 -1.26
N THR A 172 -13.34 -4.77 -0.38
CA THR A 172 -14.58 -5.42 0.06
C THR A 172 -15.58 -5.61 -1.09
N GLN A 173 -15.66 -4.65 -2.02
CA GLN A 173 -16.53 -4.77 -3.20
C GLN A 173 -16.03 -5.86 -4.16
N LEU A 174 -14.72 -5.94 -4.39
CA LEU A 174 -14.10 -7.00 -5.20
C LEU A 174 -14.29 -8.38 -4.56
N ALA A 175 -14.11 -8.51 -3.24
CA ALA A 175 -14.37 -9.75 -2.51
C ALA A 175 -15.83 -10.19 -2.66
N LYS A 176 -16.79 -9.28 -2.52
CA LYS A 176 -18.22 -9.57 -2.78
C LYS A 176 -18.46 -10.09 -4.20
N LEU A 177 -17.82 -9.50 -5.22
CA LEU A 177 -17.94 -9.96 -6.61
C LEU A 177 -17.29 -11.33 -6.85
N ARG A 178 -16.21 -11.67 -6.14
CA ARG A 178 -15.61 -13.01 -6.14
C ARG A 178 -16.60 -14.03 -5.58
N ASP A 179 -17.13 -13.75 -4.39
CA ASP A 179 -17.94 -14.70 -3.64
C ASP A 179 -19.29 -14.95 -4.35
N SER A 180 -19.90 -13.93 -4.93
CA SER A 180 -21.10 -14.07 -5.78
C SER A 180 -20.85 -14.94 -7.01
N LYS A 181 -19.68 -14.81 -7.66
CA LYS A 181 -19.31 -15.66 -8.80
C LYS A 181 -19.11 -17.12 -8.37
N ALA A 182 -18.48 -17.36 -7.21
CA ALA A 182 -18.31 -18.70 -6.67
C ALA A 182 -19.66 -19.37 -6.37
N LYS A 183 -20.59 -18.63 -5.73
CA LYS A 183 -21.96 -19.10 -5.46
C LYS A 183 -22.72 -19.46 -6.73
N ASN A 184 -22.63 -18.62 -7.77
CA ASN A 184 -23.29 -18.88 -9.06
C ASN A 184 -22.71 -20.11 -9.77
N LYS A 185 -21.43 -20.44 -9.55
CA LYS A 185 -20.80 -21.65 -10.10
C LYS A 185 -21.23 -22.93 -9.35
N SER A 186 -21.57 -22.82 -8.07
CA SER A 186 -22.01 -23.96 -7.23
C SER A 186 -23.52 -24.19 -7.21
N ALA A 187 -24.33 -23.28 -7.78
CA ALA A 187 -25.78 -23.46 -7.85
C ALA A 187 -26.14 -24.62 -8.79
N PRO A 188 -27.03 -25.55 -8.42
CA PRO A 188 -27.49 -26.62 -9.30
C PRO A 188 -28.11 -26.01 -10.57
N ALA A 189 -27.76 -26.54 -11.74
CA ALA A 189 -28.42 -26.17 -12.99
C ALA A 189 -29.91 -26.47 -12.86
N GLN A 190 -30.76 -25.44 -12.82
CA GLN A 190 -32.21 -25.65 -12.79
C GLN A 190 -32.61 -26.44 -14.04
N PRO A 191 -33.39 -27.53 -13.90
CA PRO A 191 -33.93 -28.24 -15.05
C PRO A 191 -34.81 -27.25 -15.84
N LYS A 192 -34.55 -27.16 -17.14
CA LYS A 192 -35.44 -26.47 -18.07
C LYS A 192 -36.71 -27.31 -18.15
N ASN A 193 -37.82 -26.78 -17.63
CA ASN A 193 -39.15 -27.34 -17.87
C ASN A 193 -39.56 -27.15 -19.33
#